data_AF-A0A7C1WPI6-F1
#
_entry.id   AF-A0A7C1WPI6-F1
#
_cell.length_a   1.000
_cell.length_b   1.000
_cell.length_c   1.000
_cell.angle_alpha   90.00
_cell.angle_beta   90.00
_cell.angle_gamma   90.00
#
_symmetry.space_group_name_H-M   'P 1'
#
loop_
_entity.id
_entity.type
_entity.pdbx_description
1 polymer ?
#
loop_
_entity_poly.entity_id
_entity_poly.type
_entity_poly.pdbx_seq_one_letter_code
_entity_poly.pdbx_strand_id
1 'polypeptide(L)'
;MVDNKKATTRKSAIKKSSTKKTATKKRAAKKKTTLSNEELLAVTPVNKAHARSISALAKAIRKSERAANASAVAAEKVAAAKDKLAQAKANAKAKKTAAAKKSLARAAAGYDKARVTLSEKVVVSRAALAVTNEAASEVKAGIAKEQAKQTAIAAFAVKWEKQYDRKVKAAAKAKEKAKKAAAKKASARRKGSKKTV
;
A
#
# COMPACT_ATOMS: atom_id res chain seq x y z
N MET A 1 44.58 -65.90 9.04
CA MET A 1 43.31 -65.71 9.79
C MET A 1 43.46 -64.48 10.66
N VAL A 2 42.61 -63.48 10.38
CA VAL A 2 42.26 -62.30 11.20
C VAL A 2 43.41 -61.52 11.88
N ASP A 3 44.00 -60.57 11.16
CA ASP A 3 44.68 -59.42 11.76
C ASP A 3 43.71 -58.24 11.84
N ASN A 4 43.15 -58.01 13.03
CA ASN A 4 42.29 -56.85 13.30
C ASN A 4 43.01 -55.92 14.29
N LYS A 5 44.07 -55.23 13.81
CA LYS A 5 44.72 -54.15 14.55
C LYS A 5 43.85 -52.89 14.49
N LYS A 6 43.06 -52.66 15.54
CA LYS A 6 42.53 -51.33 15.88
C LYS A 6 43.71 -50.43 16.27
N ALA A 7 44.07 -49.51 15.38
CA ALA A 7 44.94 -48.38 15.70
C ALA A 7 44.14 -47.08 15.59
N THR A 8 43.96 -46.46 16.74
CA THR A 8 43.54 -45.07 16.93
C THR A 8 44.55 -44.13 16.28
N THR A 9 44.09 -43.07 15.62
CA THR A 9 44.75 -41.74 15.66
C THR A 9 43.85 -40.67 15.05
N ARG A 10 43.62 -39.62 15.85
CA ARG A 10 42.93 -38.38 15.48
C ARG A 10 43.68 -37.67 14.34
N LYS A 11 42.99 -37.31 13.26
CA LYS A 11 43.34 -36.13 12.46
C LYS A 11 42.11 -35.26 12.25
N SER A 12 42.12 -34.18 13.01
CA SER A 12 41.40 -32.92 12.86
C SER A 12 40.92 -32.60 11.43
N ALA A 13 39.62 -32.68 11.20
CA ALA A 13 38.96 -31.93 10.13
C ALA A 13 38.48 -30.60 10.72
N ILE A 14 39.32 -29.58 10.58
CA ILE A 14 38.92 -28.18 10.71
C ILE A 14 37.80 -27.95 9.70
N LYS A 15 36.54 -27.95 10.16
CA LYS A 15 35.43 -27.38 9.39
C LYS A 15 35.73 -25.89 9.26
N LYS A 16 36.31 -25.49 8.12
CA LYS A 16 36.30 -24.10 7.68
C LYS A 16 34.84 -23.68 7.61
N SER A 17 34.35 -23.01 8.65
CA SER A 17 33.10 -22.26 8.60
C SER A 17 33.32 -21.15 7.57
N SER A 18 32.86 -21.38 6.34
CA SER A 18 32.69 -20.31 5.39
C SER A 18 31.53 -19.46 5.89
N THR A 19 31.83 -18.50 6.75
CA THR A 19 30.92 -17.41 7.11
C THR A 19 30.70 -16.60 5.83
N LYS A 20 29.77 -17.10 5.01
CA LYS A 20 29.31 -16.43 3.81
C LYS A 20 28.64 -15.16 4.31
N LYS A 21 29.36 -14.04 4.26
CA LYS A 21 28.81 -12.70 4.53
C LYS A 21 27.58 -12.54 3.65
N THR A 22 26.41 -12.74 4.23
CA THR A 22 25.13 -12.40 3.62
C THR A 22 25.17 -10.90 3.46
N ALA A 23 25.52 -10.43 2.27
CA ALA A 23 25.36 -9.04 1.89
C ALA A 23 23.87 -8.75 1.94
N THR A 24 23.41 -8.24 3.08
CA THR A 24 22.07 -7.68 3.26
C THR A 24 22.02 -6.44 2.39
N LYS A 25 21.68 -6.62 1.10
CA LYS A 25 21.19 -5.54 0.26
C LYS A 25 19.97 -4.98 0.98
N LYS A 26 20.17 -3.91 1.77
CA LYS A 26 19.10 -3.01 2.19
C LYS A 26 18.42 -2.57 0.91
N ARG A 27 17.33 -3.24 0.55
CA ARG A 27 16.44 -2.76 -0.51
C ARG A 27 15.98 -1.41 -0.02
N ALA A 28 16.37 -0.35 -0.73
CA ALA A 28 15.80 0.96 -0.55
C ALA A 28 14.29 0.77 -0.48
N ALA A 29 13.68 1.14 0.66
CA ALA A 29 12.24 1.09 0.81
C ALA A 29 11.69 1.99 -0.30
N LYS A 30 11.15 1.38 -1.36
CA LYS A 30 10.41 2.13 -2.38
C LYS A 30 9.36 2.91 -1.60
N LYS A 31 9.47 4.24 -1.60
CA LYS A 31 8.47 5.12 -0.99
C LYS A 31 7.12 4.67 -1.53
N LYS A 32 6.28 4.15 -0.64
CA LYS A 32 4.91 3.79 -0.98
C LYS A 32 4.24 5.12 -1.32
N THR A 33 3.93 5.36 -2.58
CA THR A 33 3.12 6.51 -2.98
C THR A 33 1.76 6.33 -2.34
N THR A 34 1.50 7.13 -1.31
CA THR A 34 0.21 7.10 -0.63
C THR A 34 -0.75 7.94 -1.46
N LEU A 35 -1.69 7.28 -2.12
CA LEU A 35 -2.72 7.97 -2.89
C LEU A 35 -3.62 8.80 -1.96
N SER A 36 -3.93 10.01 -2.42
CA SER A 36 -4.92 10.92 -1.82
C SER A 36 -6.35 10.40 -2.04
N ASN A 37 -7.33 10.94 -1.31
CA ASN A 37 -8.72 10.54 -1.47
C ASN A 37 -9.26 10.88 -2.86
N GLU A 38 -8.85 12.00 -3.45
CA GLU A 38 -9.23 12.39 -4.82
C GLU A 38 -8.66 11.41 -5.85
N GLU A 39 -7.39 11.05 -5.69
CA GLU A 39 -6.74 10.06 -6.55
C GLU A 39 -7.42 8.69 -6.45
N LEU A 40 -7.84 8.28 -5.24
CA LEU A 40 -8.58 7.03 -5.03
C LEU A 40 -9.96 7.02 -5.69
N LEU A 41 -10.65 8.16 -5.74
CA LEU A 41 -11.94 8.29 -6.40
C LEU A 41 -11.82 8.26 -7.93
N ALA A 42 -10.69 8.73 -8.47
CA ALA A 42 -10.42 8.75 -9.90
C ALA A 42 -9.99 7.37 -10.47
N VAL A 43 -9.72 6.38 -9.60
CA VAL A 43 -9.29 5.06 -10.05
C VAL A 43 -10.38 4.35 -10.84
N THR A 44 -10.03 3.83 -12.01
CA THR A 44 -10.94 2.99 -12.79
C THR A 44 -11.27 1.70 -12.03
N PRO A 45 -12.56 1.39 -11.80
CA PRO A 45 -12.94 0.20 -11.06
C PRO A 45 -12.60 -1.07 -11.86
N VAL A 46 -11.91 -2.01 -11.20
CA VAL A 46 -11.46 -3.27 -11.81
C VAL A 46 -12.59 -4.33 -11.81
N ASN A 47 -13.46 -4.27 -10.81
CA ASN A 47 -14.61 -5.16 -10.71
C ASN A 47 -15.76 -4.47 -9.94
N LYS A 48 -16.92 -5.13 -9.88
CA LYS A 48 -18.11 -4.62 -9.18
C LYS A 48 -17.86 -4.33 -7.70
N ALA A 49 -17.04 -5.14 -7.01
CA ALA A 49 -16.71 -4.93 -5.61
C ALA A 49 -15.86 -3.67 -5.41
N HIS A 50 -14.85 -3.45 -6.27
CA HIS A 50 -14.01 -2.26 -6.24
C HIS A 50 -14.81 -0.99 -6.56
N ALA A 51 -15.71 -1.06 -7.54
CA ALA A 51 -16.65 0.03 -7.83
C ALA A 51 -17.52 0.39 -6.61
N ARG A 52 -18.00 -0.62 -5.86
CA ARG A 52 -18.75 -0.41 -4.63
C ARG A 52 -17.91 0.27 -3.55
N SER A 53 -16.65 -0.14 -3.35
CA SER A 53 -15.75 0.52 -2.39
C SER A 53 -15.43 1.96 -2.78
N ILE A 54 -15.22 2.27 -4.07
CA ILE A 54 -15.02 3.65 -4.53
C ILE A 54 -16.28 4.50 -4.28
N SER A 55 -17.47 3.95 -4.55
CA SER A 55 -18.74 4.63 -4.24
C SER A 55 -18.94 4.82 -2.74
N ALA A 56 -18.57 3.84 -1.91
CA ALA A 56 -18.61 3.94 -0.45
C ALA A 56 -17.67 5.03 0.06
N LEU A 57 -16.45 5.11 -0.47
CA LEU A 57 -15.50 6.18 -0.19
C LEU A 57 -16.08 7.55 -0.53
N ALA A 58 -16.68 7.72 -1.72
CA ALA A 58 -17.31 8.98 -2.11
C ALA A 58 -18.43 9.41 -1.14
N LYS A 59 -19.25 8.45 -0.70
CA LYS A 59 -20.31 8.70 0.30
C LYS A 59 -19.73 9.05 1.66
N ALA A 60 -18.65 8.38 2.08
CA ALA A 60 -17.98 8.63 3.36
C ALA A 60 -17.36 10.04 3.40
N ILE A 61 -16.68 10.45 2.32
CA ILE A 61 -16.11 11.81 2.18
C ILE A 61 -17.21 12.87 2.35
N ARG A 62 -18.31 12.75 1.61
CA ARG A 62 -19.45 13.69 1.73
C ARG A 62 -20.03 13.74 3.15
N LYS A 63 -20.10 12.61 3.85
CA LYS A 63 -20.56 12.58 5.25
C LYS A 63 -19.55 13.26 6.17
N SER A 64 -18.26 13.03 5.96
CA SER A 64 -17.18 13.65 6.73
C SER A 64 -17.16 15.18 6.55
N GLU A 65 -17.30 15.67 5.32
CA GLU A 65 -17.41 17.11 5.03
C GLU A 65 -18.61 17.75 5.72
N ARG A 66 -19.79 17.12 5.65
CA ARG A 66 -20.98 17.63 6.36
C ARG A 66 -20.78 17.65 7.87
N ALA A 67 -20.15 16.62 8.43
CA ALA A 67 -19.88 16.56 9.86
C ALA A 67 -18.86 17.63 10.30
N ALA A 68 -17.84 17.88 9.49
CA ALA A 68 -16.87 18.96 9.71
C ALA A 68 -17.51 20.35 9.61
N ASN A 69 -18.39 20.57 8.63
CA ASN A 69 -19.14 21.83 8.53
C ASN A 69 -20.06 22.02 9.75
N ALA A 70 -20.72 20.96 10.21
CA ALA A 70 -21.57 21.02 11.40
C ALA A 70 -20.78 21.36 12.69
N SER A 71 -19.53 20.86 12.82
CA SER A 71 -18.67 21.22 13.95
C SER A 71 -18.16 22.66 13.85
N ALA A 72 -17.84 23.14 12.64
CA ALA A 72 -17.47 24.54 12.42
C ALA A 72 -18.61 25.50 12.80
N VAL A 73 -19.83 25.25 12.32
CA VAL A 73 -21.02 26.05 12.68
C VAL A 73 -21.30 26.00 14.19
N ALA A 74 -21.08 24.85 14.85
CA ALA A 74 -21.21 24.77 16.30
C ALA A 74 -20.14 25.60 17.03
N ALA A 75 -18.92 25.68 16.49
CA ALA A 75 -17.85 26.51 17.06
C ALA A 75 -18.18 28.00 16.97
N GLU A 76 -18.74 28.46 15.85
CA GLU A 76 -19.23 29.83 15.68
C GLU A 76 -20.33 30.18 16.71
N LYS A 77 -21.25 29.24 16.97
CA LYS A 77 -22.28 29.42 18.01
C LYS A 77 -21.69 29.53 19.42
N VAL A 78 -20.62 28.79 19.71
CA VAL A 78 -19.89 28.92 20.98
C VAL A 78 -19.23 30.29 21.10
N ALA A 79 -18.60 30.79 20.04
CA ALA A 79 -18.01 32.13 20.01
C ALA A 79 -19.07 33.21 20.26
N ALA A 80 -20.17 33.18 19.52
CA ALA A 80 -21.28 34.13 19.72
C ALA A 80 -21.90 34.04 21.12
N ALA A 81 -22.03 32.84 21.69
CA ALA A 81 -22.52 32.65 23.05
C ALA A 81 -21.53 33.17 24.11
N LYS A 82 -20.22 33.06 23.86
CA LYS A 82 -19.17 33.61 24.71
C LYS A 82 -19.23 35.13 24.74
N ASP A 83 -19.45 35.77 23.60
CA ASP A 83 -19.58 37.24 23.52
C ASP A 83 -20.83 37.72 24.24
N LYS A 84 -21.96 37.04 24.06
CA LYS A 84 -23.20 37.31 24.83
C LYS A 84 -22.99 37.12 26.33
N LEU A 85 -22.25 36.10 26.75
CA LEU A 85 -21.90 35.91 28.16
C LEU A 85 -21.06 37.08 28.68
N ALA A 86 -20.05 37.53 27.92
CA ALA A 86 -19.21 38.67 28.31
C ALA A 86 -20.03 39.95 28.46
N GLN A 87 -20.93 40.24 27.51
CA GLN A 87 -21.83 41.39 27.57
C GLN A 87 -22.80 41.30 28.75
N ALA A 88 -23.37 40.12 29.01
CA ALA A 88 -24.25 39.90 30.16
C ALA A 88 -23.51 40.07 31.50
N LYS A 89 -22.24 39.62 31.57
CA LYS A 89 -21.37 39.84 32.74
C LYS A 89 -21.12 41.33 32.98
N ALA A 90 -20.79 42.08 31.93
CA ALA A 90 -20.57 43.53 32.03
C ALA A 90 -21.84 44.24 32.51
N ASN A 91 -23.00 43.93 31.93
CA ASN A 91 -24.29 44.51 32.31
C ASN A 91 -24.71 44.16 33.75
N ALA A 92 -24.46 42.92 34.19
CA ALA A 92 -24.74 42.51 35.56
C ALA A 92 -23.88 43.26 36.58
N LYS A 93 -22.60 43.50 36.26
CA LYS A 93 -21.69 44.31 37.10
C LYS A 93 -22.10 45.78 37.14
N ALA A 94 -22.45 46.36 35.99
CA ALA A 94 -22.80 47.77 35.87
C ALA A 94 -24.15 48.09 36.53
N LYS A 95 -25.20 47.33 36.21
CA LYS A 95 -26.58 47.66 36.66
C LYS A 95 -26.94 47.08 38.02
N LYS A 96 -26.30 45.98 38.44
CA LYS A 96 -26.56 45.26 39.72
C LYS A 96 -28.01 44.83 39.98
N THR A 97 -28.90 44.90 38.99
CA THR A 97 -30.32 44.54 39.13
C THR A 97 -30.56 43.03 39.08
N ALA A 98 -31.67 42.57 39.66
CA ALA A 98 -32.10 41.17 39.59
C ALA A 98 -32.29 40.69 38.14
N ALA A 99 -32.85 41.55 37.27
CA ALA A 99 -33.01 41.26 35.85
C ALA A 99 -31.66 41.03 35.14
N ALA A 100 -30.65 41.85 35.44
CA ALA A 100 -29.32 41.71 34.86
C ALA A 100 -28.60 40.42 35.34
N LYS A 101 -28.75 40.07 36.63
CA LYS A 101 -28.24 38.79 37.18
C LYS A 101 -28.93 37.59 36.52
N LYS A 102 -30.26 37.65 36.30
CA LYS A 102 -31.02 36.60 35.61
C LYS A 102 -30.61 36.46 34.14
N SER A 103 -30.34 37.58 33.45
CA SER A 103 -29.81 37.59 32.09
C SER A 103 -28.43 36.90 32.00
N LEU A 104 -27.53 37.18 32.96
CA LEU A 104 -26.24 36.50 33.06
C LEU A 104 -26.39 34.99 33.23
N ALA A 105 -27.27 34.53 34.12
CA ALA A 105 -27.50 33.10 34.31
C ALA A 105 -28.01 32.41 33.03
N ARG A 106 -28.92 33.05 32.28
CA ARG A 106 -29.41 32.55 30.99
C ARG A 106 -28.30 32.51 29.93
N ALA A 107 -27.45 33.54 29.87
CA ALA A 107 -26.32 33.58 28.95
C ALA A 107 -25.29 32.48 29.26
N ALA A 108 -25.05 32.20 30.55
CA ALA A 108 -24.17 31.10 30.98
C ALA A 108 -24.72 29.73 30.56
N ALA A 109 -26.00 29.47 30.84
CA ALA A 109 -26.64 28.23 30.40
C ALA A 109 -26.63 28.07 28.86
N GLY A 110 -26.82 29.17 28.12
CA GLY A 110 -26.73 29.16 26.65
C GLY A 110 -25.32 28.83 26.14
N TYR A 111 -24.28 29.36 26.79
CA TYR A 111 -22.89 29.06 26.48
C TYR A 111 -22.53 27.59 26.77
N ASP A 112 -22.94 27.07 27.93
CA ASP A 112 -22.69 25.68 28.28
C ASP A 112 -23.40 24.73 27.31
N LYS A 113 -24.65 25.01 26.95
CA LYS A 113 -25.37 24.25 25.93
C LYS A 113 -24.66 24.27 24.58
N ALA A 114 -24.16 25.43 24.14
CA ALA A 114 -23.40 25.53 22.89
C ALA A 114 -22.10 24.71 22.93
N ARG A 115 -21.39 24.68 24.07
CA ARG A 115 -20.18 23.87 24.24
C ARG A 115 -20.48 22.37 24.18
N VAL A 116 -21.55 21.92 24.84
CA VAL A 116 -21.98 20.52 24.78
C VAL A 116 -22.28 20.13 23.33
N THR A 117 -23.06 20.94 22.61
CA THR A 117 -23.33 20.68 21.18
C THR A 117 -22.05 20.65 20.34
N LEU A 118 -21.09 21.55 20.56
CA LEU A 118 -19.81 21.51 19.86
C LEU A 118 -19.08 20.18 20.11
N SER A 119 -19.03 19.73 21.37
CA SER A 119 -18.36 18.47 21.72
C SER A 119 -18.98 17.27 21.02
N GLU A 120 -20.32 17.19 20.95
CA GLU A 120 -21.05 16.16 20.23
C GLU A 120 -20.72 16.19 18.73
N LYS A 121 -20.71 17.37 18.11
CA LYS A 121 -20.39 17.51 16.68
C LYS A 121 -18.93 17.16 16.38
N VAL A 122 -18.00 17.46 17.27
CA VAL A 122 -16.59 17.05 17.14
C VAL A 122 -16.46 15.53 17.20
N VAL A 123 -17.16 14.85 18.11
CA VAL A 123 -17.17 13.38 18.17
C VAL A 123 -17.72 12.79 16.87
N VAL A 124 -18.84 13.31 16.37
CA VAL A 124 -19.43 12.87 15.09
C VAL A 124 -18.47 13.11 13.92
N SER A 125 -17.80 14.26 13.87
CA SER A 125 -16.80 14.58 12.84
C SER A 125 -15.62 13.60 12.87
N ARG A 126 -15.10 13.27 14.06
CA ARG A 126 -14.04 12.27 14.23
C ARG A 126 -14.48 10.87 13.79
N ALA A 127 -15.70 10.46 14.16
CA ALA A 127 -16.25 9.18 13.74
C ALA A 127 -16.42 9.10 12.22
N ALA A 128 -16.91 10.16 11.58
CA ALA A 128 -17.04 10.24 10.13
C ALA A 128 -15.69 10.19 9.40
N LEU A 129 -14.65 10.80 9.98
CA LEU A 129 -13.29 10.73 9.46
C LEU A 129 -12.73 9.30 9.55
N ALA A 130 -12.97 8.60 10.67
CA ALA A 130 -12.56 7.20 10.83
C ALA A 130 -13.18 6.29 9.75
N VAL A 131 -14.49 6.44 9.50
CA VAL A 131 -15.20 5.71 8.43
C VAL A 131 -14.63 6.03 7.05
N THR A 132 -14.24 7.29 6.81
CA THR A 132 -13.61 7.69 5.54
C THR A 132 -12.26 7.02 5.35
N ASN A 133 -11.44 6.93 6.41
CA ASN A 133 -10.15 6.26 6.38
C ASN A 133 -10.28 4.76 6.14
N GLU A 134 -11.28 4.11 6.76
CA GLU A 134 -11.58 2.70 6.54
C GLU A 134 -12.00 2.45 5.08
N ALA A 135 -12.94 3.23 4.55
CA ALA A 135 -13.35 3.13 3.15
C ALA A 135 -12.19 3.37 2.17
N ALA A 136 -11.30 4.34 2.47
CA ALA A 136 -10.10 4.58 1.66
C ALA A 136 -9.13 3.39 1.69
N SER A 137 -9.03 2.69 2.82
CA SER A 137 -8.20 1.50 2.96
C SER A 137 -8.71 0.32 2.11
N GLU A 138 -10.03 0.17 1.97
CA GLU A 138 -10.64 -0.86 1.11
C GLU A 138 -10.31 -0.63 -0.37
N VAL A 139 -10.41 0.63 -0.84
CA VAL A 139 -10.04 0.99 -2.22
C VAL A 139 -8.55 0.71 -2.44
N LYS A 140 -7.67 1.12 -1.50
CA LYS A 140 -6.23 0.81 -1.56
C LYS A 140 -5.96 -0.70 -1.62
N ALA A 141 -6.71 -1.51 -0.87
CA ALA A 141 -6.59 -2.96 -0.90
C ALA A 141 -7.02 -3.55 -2.25
N GLY A 142 -8.07 -3.00 -2.87
CA GLY A 142 -8.50 -3.35 -4.23
C GLY A 142 -7.40 -3.09 -5.27
N ILE A 143 -6.80 -1.90 -5.23
CA ILE A 143 -5.67 -1.52 -6.10
C ILE A 143 -4.47 -2.46 -5.90
N ALA A 144 -4.11 -2.75 -4.65
CA ALA A 144 -2.96 -3.61 -4.34
C ALA A 144 -3.16 -5.04 -4.87
N LYS A 145 -4.37 -5.60 -4.77
CA LYS A 145 -4.70 -6.92 -5.34
C LYS A 145 -4.53 -6.92 -6.85
N GLU A 146 -4.92 -5.85 -7.53
CA GLU A 146 -4.77 -5.76 -8.99
C GLU A 146 -3.30 -5.58 -9.40
N GLN A 147 -2.55 -4.71 -8.73
CA GLN A 147 -1.12 -4.58 -8.96
C GLN A 147 -0.38 -5.90 -8.78
N ALA A 148 -0.77 -6.72 -7.80
CA ALA A 148 -0.21 -8.05 -7.60
C ALA A 148 -0.51 -8.99 -8.78
N LYS A 149 -1.73 -8.98 -9.32
CA LYS A 149 -2.08 -9.76 -10.52
C LYS A 149 -1.29 -9.32 -11.74
N GLN A 150 -1.20 -8.02 -12.01
CA GLN A 150 -0.41 -7.48 -13.12
C GLN A 150 1.07 -7.86 -12.99
N THR A 151 1.61 -7.80 -11.78
CA THR A 151 2.99 -8.25 -11.51
C THR A 151 3.16 -9.75 -11.77
N ALA A 152 2.19 -10.58 -11.39
CA ALA A 152 2.22 -12.02 -11.65
C ALA A 152 2.14 -12.34 -13.15
N ILE A 153 1.27 -11.64 -13.89
CA ILE A 153 1.15 -11.77 -15.36
C ILE A 153 2.46 -11.37 -16.03
N ALA A 154 3.04 -10.23 -15.66
CA ALA A 154 4.32 -9.77 -16.19
C ALA A 154 5.45 -10.79 -15.90
N ALA A 155 5.52 -11.32 -14.67
CA ALA A 155 6.50 -12.34 -14.33
C ALA A 155 6.32 -13.64 -15.14
N PHE A 156 5.07 -14.05 -15.39
CA PHE A 156 4.76 -15.18 -16.24
C PHE A 156 5.19 -14.94 -17.69
N ALA A 157 4.83 -13.79 -18.27
CA ALA A 157 5.21 -13.39 -19.63
C ALA A 157 6.74 -13.42 -19.82
N VAL A 158 7.49 -12.81 -18.89
CA VAL A 158 8.98 -12.83 -18.92
C VAL A 158 9.54 -14.24 -18.87
N LYS A 159 8.94 -15.14 -18.07
CA LYS A 159 9.38 -16.54 -18.00
C LYS A 159 9.07 -17.29 -19.30
N TRP A 160 7.91 -17.03 -19.88
CA TRP A 160 7.46 -17.64 -21.13
C TRP A 160 8.34 -17.21 -22.31
N GLU A 161 8.60 -15.91 -22.46
CA GLU A 161 9.52 -15.36 -23.47
C GLU A 161 10.91 -16.00 -23.37
N LYS A 162 11.48 -16.10 -22.16
CA LYS A 162 12.78 -16.76 -21.96
C LYS A 162 12.78 -18.23 -22.37
N GLN A 163 11.68 -18.97 -22.14
CA GLN A 163 11.58 -20.36 -22.59
C GLN A 163 11.45 -20.45 -24.11
N TYR A 164 10.64 -19.58 -24.71
CA TYR A 164 10.49 -19.50 -26.16
C TYR A 164 11.84 -19.21 -26.84
N ASP A 165 12.56 -18.18 -26.39
CA ASP A 165 13.89 -17.81 -26.89
C ASP A 165 14.90 -18.95 -26.76
N ARG A 166 14.86 -19.70 -25.65
CA ARG A 166 15.72 -20.88 -25.45
C ARG A 166 15.43 -21.97 -26.47
N LYS A 167 14.15 -22.25 -26.76
CA LYS A 167 13.75 -23.22 -27.79
C LYS A 167 14.19 -22.77 -29.18
N VAL A 168 13.99 -21.51 -29.53
CA VAL A 168 14.43 -20.95 -30.81
C VAL A 168 15.96 -21.02 -30.95
N LYS A 169 16.71 -20.63 -29.91
CA LYS A 169 18.18 -20.73 -29.90
C LYS A 169 18.67 -22.18 -29.98
N ALA A 170 17.99 -23.12 -29.33
CA ALA A 170 18.32 -24.55 -29.41
C ALA A 170 18.09 -25.09 -30.83
N ALA A 171 16.96 -24.74 -31.47
CA ALA A 171 16.66 -25.12 -32.85
C ALA A 171 17.68 -24.53 -33.84
N ALA A 172 18.07 -23.26 -33.66
CA ALA A 172 19.10 -22.62 -34.47
C ALA A 172 20.46 -23.33 -34.34
N LYS A 173 20.90 -23.62 -33.09
CA LYS A 173 22.14 -24.38 -32.83
C LYS A 173 22.10 -25.80 -33.42
N ALA A 174 20.94 -26.47 -33.38
CA ALA A 174 20.78 -27.80 -33.96
C ALA A 174 20.92 -27.76 -35.49
N LYS A 175 20.28 -26.79 -36.17
CA LYS A 175 20.42 -26.60 -37.62
C LYS A 175 21.86 -26.29 -38.03
N GLU A 176 22.57 -25.46 -37.26
CA GLU A 176 23.97 -25.15 -37.55
C GLU A 176 24.89 -26.37 -37.40
N LYS A 177 24.70 -27.17 -36.34
CA LYS A 177 25.43 -28.44 -36.16
C LYS A 177 25.14 -29.43 -37.29
N ALA A 178 23.88 -29.54 -37.72
CA ALA A 178 23.50 -30.41 -38.83
C ALA A 178 24.18 -30.00 -40.14
N LYS A 179 24.23 -28.70 -40.46
CA LYS A 179 24.96 -28.18 -41.63
C LYS A 179 26.46 -28.49 -41.56
N LYS A 180 27.09 -28.28 -40.40
CA LYS A 180 28.52 -28.61 -40.19
C LYS A 180 28.80 -30.11 -40.31
N ALA A 181 27.92 -30.96 -39.79
CA ALA A 181 28.04 -32.41 -39.92
C ALA A 181 27.87 -32.88 -41.37
N ALA A 182 26.89 -32.33 -42.10
CA ALA A 182 26.69 -32.60 -43.52
C ALA A 182 27.91 -32.18 -44.36
N ALA A 183 28.48 -31.00 -44.10
CA ALA A 183 29.69 -30.53 -44.77
C ALA A 183 30.91 -31.42 -44.49
N LYS A 184 31.11 -31.86 -43.24
CA LYS A 184 32.16 -32.83 -42.90
C LYS A 184 31.97 -34.16 -43.63
N LYS A 185 30.75 -34.71 -43.66
CA LYS A 185 30.43 -35.97 -44.34
C LYS A 185 30.63 -35.87 -45.86
N ALA A 186 30.27 -34.74 -46.47
CA ALA A 186 30.52 -34.46 -47.87
C ALA A 186 32.03 -34.35 -48.19
N SER A 187 32.82 -33.70 -47.32
CA SER A 187 34.28 -33.60 -47.48
C SER A 187 34.98 -34.96 -47.34
N ALA A 188 34.50 -35.82 -46.43
CA ALA A 188 35.04 -37.16 -46.22
C ALA A 188 34.77 -38.07 -47.43
N ARG A 189 33.58 -38.00 -48.02
CA ARG A 189 33.24 -38.69 -49.28
C ARG A 189 34.13 -38.25 -50.45
N ARG A 190 34.38 -36.94 -50.61
CA ARG A 190 35.26 -36.41 -51.68
C ARG A 190 36.75 -36.78 -51.50
N LYS A 191 37.22 -37.02 -50.26
CA LYS A 191 38.58 -37.53 -50.00
C LYS A 191 38.70 -39.04 -50.22
N GLY A 192 37.66 -39.81 -49.91
CA GLY A 192 37.62 -41.25 -50.20
C GLY A 192 37.64 -41.55 -51.70
N SER A 193 36.92 -40.76 -52.50
CA SER A 193 36.90 -40.91 -53.96
C SER A 193 38.17 -40.43 -54.68
N LYS A 194 39.14 -39.84 -53.96
CA LYS A 194 40.42 -39.36 -54.52
C LYS A 194 41.61 -40.26 -54.20
N LYS A 195 41.38 -41.36 -53.46
CA LYS A 195 42.38 -42.40 -53.12
C LYS A 195 42.27 -43.67 -53.98
N THR A 196 41.29 -43.70 -54.88
CA THR A 196 41.08 -44.72 -55.90
C THR A 196 41.15 -44.05 -57.26
N VAL A 197 42.35 -43.66 -57.66
CA VAL A 197 42.81 -43.56 -59.06
C VAL A 197 44.24 -44.05 -59.05
#